data_AF-A0A958P444-F1
#
_entry.id   AF-A0A958P444-F1
#
_cell.length_a   1.000
_cell.length_b   1.000
_cell.length_c   1.000
_cell.angle_alpha   90.00
_cell.angle_beta   90.00
_cell.angle_gamma   90.00
#
_symmetry.space_group_name_H-M   'P 1'
#
loop_
_entity.id
_entity.type
_entity.pdbx_description
1 polymer ?
#
loop_
_entity_poly.entity_id
_entity_poly.type
_entity_poly.pdbx_seq_one_letter_code
_entity_poly.pdbx_strand_id
1 'polypeptide(L)'
;MSKFRKKGGKGQPAISTAALPDIVFMLLFFFMVTTTMRETTLKVKVVTPKATEVEKLERKSLVSYIYIGEPIKALQAAFGTAPRIQLNDAFAT
;
A
#
# COMPACT_ATOMS: atom_id res chain seq x y z
N MET A 1 67.56 -11.82 19.71
CA MET A 1 66.49 -11.17 20.51
C MET A 1 65.41 -10.64 19.58
N SER A 2 64.38 -11.45 19.26
CA SER A 2 63.30 -11.05 18.36
C SER A 2 62.25 -10.21 19.09
N LYS A 3 61.88 -9.07 18.51
CA LYS A 3 60.84 -8.18 19.05
C LYS A 3 59.46 -8.77 18.76
N PHE A 4 58.85 -9.41 19.75
CA PHE A 4 57.43 -9.79 19.68
C PHE A 4 56.55 -8.53 19.74
N ARG A 5 55.91 -8.18 18.62
CA ARG A 5 54.83 -7.19 18.59
C ARG A 5 53.55 -7.84 19.12
N LYS A 6 53.12 -7.45 20.32
CA LYS A 6 51.77 -7.74 20.84
C LYS A 6 50.74 -7.15 19.87
N LYS A 7 50.01 -8.02 19.18
CA LYS A 7 48.84 -7.66 18.36
C LYS A 7 47.73 -7.29 19.35
N GLY A 8 47.61 -6.00 19.66
CA GLY A 8 46.49 -5.45 20.44
C GLY A 8 45.16 -5.86 19.81
N GLY A 9 44.19 -6.20 20.66
CA GLY A 9 42.93 -6.81 20.28
C GLY A 9 42.25 -6.08 19.12
N LYS A 10 41.78 -6.84 18.15
CA LYS A 10 40.84 -6.36 17.14
C LYS A 10 39.56 -5.98 17.86
N GLY A 11 39.47 -4.72 18.30
CA GLY A 11 38.21 -4.09 18.66
C GLY A 11 37.23 -4.30 17.51
N GLN A 12 35.98 -4.59 17.87
CA GLN A 12 34.87 -4.86 16.96
C GLN A 12 34.92 -3.87 15.78
N PRO A 13 34.86 -4.34 14.52
CA PRO A 13 34.96 -3.47 13.36
C PRO A 13 33.93 -2.35 13.51
N ALA A 14 34.36 -1.10 13.33
CA ALA A 14 33.49 0.06 13.38
C ALA A 14 32.27 -0.22 12.49
N ILE A 15 31.07 0.01 13.04
CA ILE A 15 29.82 -0.13 12.27
C ILE A 15 29.99 0.74 11.03
N SER A 16 29.82 0.13 9.86
CA SER A 16 30.05 0.80 8.58
C SER A 16 28.99 1.89 8.39
N THR A 17 29.30 3.11 8.83
CA THR A 17 28.41 4.28 8.70
C THR A 17 28.21 4.69 7.25
N ALA A 18 29.02 4.18 6.32
CA ALA A 18 28.87 4.37 4.89
C ALA A 18 27.51 3.87 4.36
N ALA A 19 26.91 2.87 5.00
CA ALA A 19 25.61 2.31 4.62
C ALA A 19 24.42 2.95 5.35
N LEU A 20 24.65 3.74 6.41
CA LEU A 20 23.57 4.34 7.20
C LEU A 20 22.66 5.27 6.37
N PRO A 21 23.19 6.16 5.51
CA PRO A 21 22.34 7.03 4.69
C PRO A 21 21.44 6.22 3.74
N ASP A 22 21.96 5.16 3.13
CA ASP A 22 21.22 4.32 2.18
C ASP A 22 20.09 3.53 2.88
N ILE A 23 20.36 2.98 4.07
CA ILE A 23 19.34 2.33 4.90
C ILE A 23 18.23 3.32 5.30
N VAL A 24 18.60 4.55 5.66
CA VAL A 24 17.62 5.61 5.98
C VAL A 24 16.77 5.95 4.76
N PHE A 25 17.37 6.10 3.57
CA PHE A 25 16.62 6.36 2.34
C PHE A 25 15.70 5.19 1.96
N MET A 26 16.16 3.95 2.07
CA MET A 26 15.31 2.77 1.85
C MET A 26 14.09 2.75 2.77
N LEU A 27 14.28 3.01 4.07
CA LEU A 27 13.18 3.02 5.04
C LEU A 27 12.21 4.17 4.79
N LEU A 28 12.70 5.35 4.40
CA LEU A 28 11.85 6.49 4.04
C LEU A 28 11.01 6.21 2.80
N PHE A 29 11.58 5.62 1.74
CA PHE A 29 10.81 5.21 0.56
C PHE A 29 9.82 4.10 0.91
N PHE A 30 10.20 3.15 1.76
CA PHE A 30 9.28 2.12 2.25
C PHE A 30 8.10 2.73 3.00
N PHE A 31 8.31 3.66 3.92
CA PHE A 31 7.23 4.35 4.62
C PHE A 31 6.41 5.23 3.66
N MET A 32 7.04 5.94 2.72
CA MET A 32 6.33 6.78 1.75
C MET A 32 5.42 5.95 0.83
N VAL A 33 5.84 4.75 0.42
CA VAL A 33 5.02 3.85 -0.40
C VAL A 33 3.92 3.17 0.43
N THR A 34 4.25 2.66 1.63
CA THR A 34 3.28 1.95 2.48
C THR A 34 2.23 2.88 3.10
N THR A 35 2.52 4.18 3.24
CA THR A 35 1.56 5.19 3.74
C THR A 35 0.61 5.72 2.67
N THR A 36 0.73 5.28 1.41
CA THR A 36 -0.29 5.57 0.40
C THR A 36 -1.60 4.87 0.80
N MET A 37 -2.47 5.59 1.49
CA MET A 37 -3.80 5.14 1.87
C MET A 37 -4.51 4.68 0.60
N ARG A 38 -4.99 3.43 0.59
CA ARG A 38 -5.87 2.95 -0.47
C ARG A 38 -7.18 3.72 -0.35
N GLU A 39 -7.42 4.66 -1.26
CA GLU A 39 -8.53 5.62 -1.17
C GLU A 39 -9.91 4.96 -1.18
N THR A 40 -10.07 3.79 -1.81
CA THR A 40 -11.35 3.07 -1.81
C THR A 40 -11.16 1.57 -1.89
N THR A 41 -11.93 0.81 -1.10
CA THR A 41 -12.02 -0.65 -1.23
C THR A 41 -13.38 -1.06 -1.76
N LEU A 42 -13.40 -1.70 -2.93
CA LEU A 42 -14.65 -2.20 -3.53
C LEU A 42 -15.21 -3.35 -2.68
N LYS A 43 -16.45 -3.19 -2.22
CA LYS A 43 -17.20 -4.17 -1.41
C LYS A 43 -18.21 -4.96 -2.24
N VAL A 44 -18.45 -4.55 -3.48
CA VAL A 44 -19.32 -5.24 -4.45
C VAL A 44 -18.52 -5.76 -5.65
N LYS A 45 -18.97 -6.86 -6.24
CA LYS A 45 -18.41 -7.40 -7.47
C LYS A 45 -18.87 -6.54 -8.65
N VAL A 46 -17.94 -5.76 -9.21
CA VAL A 46 -18.19 -4.93 -10.41
C VAL A 46 -17.49 -5.55 -11.61
N VAL A 47 -18.23 -5.74 -12.69
CA VAL A 47 -17.66 -6.07 -14.01
C VAL A 47 -17.57 -4.77 -14.78
N THR A 48 -16.37 -4.20 -14.88
CA THR A 48 -16.16 -3.00 -15.67
C THR A 48 -16.20 -3.34 -17.17
N PRO A 49 -16.87 -2.53 -18.01
CA PRO A 49 -16.84 -2.73 -19.44
C PRO A 49 -15.42 -2.52 -19.99
N LYS A 50 -15.12 -3.14 -21.13
CA LYS A 50 -13.89 -2.82 -21.88
C LYS A 50 -14.06 -1.43 -22.48
N ALA A 51 -13.19 -0.50 -22.11
CA ALA A 51 -13.16 0.84 -22.69
C ALA A 51 -12.08 0.90 -23.79
N THR A 52 -12.43 1.49 -24.93
CA THR A 52 -11.49 1.73 -26.04
C THR A 52 -10.67 3.01 -25.80
N GLU A 53 -11.29 4.01 -25.18
CA GLU A 53 -10.69 5.31 -24.87
C GLU A 53 -10.98 5.67 -23.42
N VAL A 54 -10.00 6.28 -22.74
CA VAL A 54 -10.10 6.69 -21.35
C VAL A 54 -9.65 8.13 -21.23
N GLU A 55 -10.55 9.00 -20.76
CA GLU A 55 -10.22 10.39 -20.47
C GLU A 55 -9.93 10.56 -18.98
N LYS A 56 -8.85 11.26 -18.65
CA LYS A 56 -8.50 11.56 -17.25
C LYS A 56 -9.32 12.75 -16.77
N LEU A 57 -10.18 12.52 -15.80
CA LEU A 57 -10.92 13.59 -15.12
C LEU A 57 -9.95 14.47 -14.31
N GLU A 58 -9.93 15.78 -14.60
CA GLU A 58 -9.04 16.74 -13.93
C GLU A 58 -9.41 16.98 -12.45
N ARG A 59 -10.69 16.86 -12.11
CA ARG A 59 -11.22 17.12 -10.76
C ARG A 59 -11.84 15.87 -10.15
N LYS A 60 -10.98 14.95 -9.69
CA LYS A 60 -11.42 13.71 -9.02
C LYS A 60 -12.32 13.94 -7.80
N SER A 61 -12.16 15.06 -7.09
CA SER A 61 -12.94 15.38 -5.89
C SER A 61 -14.43 15.65 -6.15
N LEU A 62 -14.81 15.98 -7.38
CA LEU A 62 -16.21 16.23 -7.76
C LEU A 62 -16.91 14.95 -8.24
N VAL A 63 -16.18 13.83 -8.31
CA VAL A 63 -16.70 12.57 -8.83
C VAL A 63 -17.17 11.72 -7.66
N SER A 64 -18.47 11.40 -7.64
CA SER A 64 -19.02 10.39 -6.73
C SER A 64 -19.12 9.05 -7.46
N TYR A 65 -18.60 7.99 -6.85
CA TYR A 65 -18.69 6.65 -7.42
C TYR A 65 -19.84 5.88 -6.77
N ILE A 66 -20.75 5.39 -7.61
CA ILE A 66 -21.83 4.51 -7.20
C ILE A 66 -21.52 3.12 -7.75
N TYR A 67 -21.28 2.17 -6.86
CA TYR A 67 -21.05 0.79 -7.23
C TYR A 67 -22.28 -0.04 -6.88
N ILE A 68 -22.80 -0.79 -7.85
CA ILE A 68 -24.00 -1.61 -7.67
C ILE A 68 -23.63 -3.04 -8.02
N GLY A 69 -23.87 -3.97 -7.10
CA GLY A 69 -23.60 -5.38 -7.36
C GLY A 69 -23.79 -6.26 -6.13
N GLU A 70 -23.58 -7.55 -6.35
CA GLU A 70 -23.56 -8.51 -5.25
C GLU A 70 -22.34 -8.24 -4.35
N PRO A 71 -22.50 -8.31 -3.01
CA PRO A 71 -21.37 -8.23 -2.10
C PRO A 71 -20.29 -9.28 -2.42
N ILE A 72 -19.03 -8.93 -2.22
CA ILE A 72 -17.92 -9.88 -2.34
C ILE A 72 -18.13 -11.06 -1.39
N LYS A 73 -17.60 -12.24 -1.73
CA LYS A 73 -17.78 -13.48 -0.95
C LYS A 73 -17.52 -13.31 0.55
N ALA A 74 -16.53 -12.49 0.93
CA ALA A 74 -16.21 -12.18 2.33
C ALA A 74 -17.32 -11.43 3.09
N LEU A 75 -18.14 -10.65 2.38
CA LEU A 75 -19.23 -9.83 2.94
C LEU A 75 -20.61 -10.48 2.77
N GLN A 76 -20.73 -11.55 1.99
CA GLN A 76 -22.00 -12.26 1.77
C GLN A 76 -22.58 -12.86 3.07
N ALA A 77 -21.73 -13.27 4.02
CA ALA A 77 -22.18 -13.77 5.31
C ALA A 77 -22.94 -12.72 6.15
N ALA A 78 -22.61 -11.44 6.00
CA ALA A 78 -23.23 -10.35 6.74
C ALA A 78 -24.35 -9.64 5.96
N PHE A 79 -24.24 -9.58 4.62
CA PHE A 79 -25.13 -8.74 3.79
C PHE A 79 -26.01 -9.52 2.80
N GLY A 80 -25.84 -10.84 2.72
CA GLY A 80 -26.55 -11.73 1.81
C GLY A 80 -26.02 -11.68 0.37
N THR A 81 -26.75 -12.31 -0.54
CA THR A 81 -26.45 -12.37 -1.98
C THR A 81 -27.24 -11.35 -2.80
N ALA A 82 -28.17 -10.61 -2.19
CA ALA A 82 -28.93 -9.58 -2.88
C ALA A 82 -28.00 -8.43 -3.32
N PRO A 83 -28.21 -7.84 -4.51
CA PRO A 83 -27.47 -6.67 -4.95
C PRO A 83 -27.61 -5.52 -3.95
N ARG A 84 -26.50 -4.87 -3.61
CA ARG A 84 -26.49 -3.68 -2.75
C ARG A 84 -25.79 -2.52 -3.44
N ILE A 85 -26.19 -1.32 -3.06
CA ILE A 85 -25.61 -0.07 -3.54
C ILE A 85 -24.50 0.32 -2.56
N GLN A 86 -23.28 0.47 -3.08
CA GLN A 86 -22.15 1.04 -2.37
C GLN A 86 -21.91 2.46 -2.90
N LEU A 87 -22.04 3.44 -2.00
CA LEU A 87 -21.65 4.82 -2.24
C LEU A 87 -20.24 4.99 -1.67
N ASN A 88 -19.25 5.18 -2.55
CA ASN A 88 -17.84 5.28 -2.17
C ASN A 88 -17.39 4.08 -1.31
N ASP A 89 -17.10 4.26 -0.02
CA ASP A 89 -16.67 3.20 0.90
C ASP A 89 -17.78 2.62 1.79
N ALA A 90 -19.03 3.06 1.66
CA ALA A 90 -20.15 2.61 2.51
C ALA A 90 -21.29 2.00 1.69
N PHE A 91 -21.99 1.02 2.28
CA PHE A 91 -23.26 0.56 1.74
C PHE A 91 -24.34 1.58 2.06
N ALA A 92 -25.11 2.00 1.05
CA ALA A 92 -26.35 2.73 1.24
C ALA A 92 -27.50 1.72 1.45
N THR A 93 -28.33 1.98 2.47
CA THR A 93 -29.53 1.19 2.78
C THR A 93 -30.67 1.51 1.82
#